data_AF-E4XNY6-F1
#
_entry.id   AF-E4XNY6-F1
#
_cell.length_a   1.000
_cell.length_b   1.000
_cell.length_c   1.000
_cell.angle_alpha   90.00
_cell.angle_beta   90.00
_cell.angle_gamma   90.00
#
_symmetry.space_group_name_H-M   'P 1'
#
loop_
_entity.id
_entity.type
_entity.pdbx_description
1 polymer ?
#
loop_
_entity_poly.entity_id
_entity_poly.type
_entity_poly.pdbx_seq_one_letter_code
_entity_poly.pdbx_strand_id
1 'polypeptide(L)' 'MPIQAATVHWHGILMTNNFWMDGAAFINQCPILPHQQFTYSWNAENAGTFWYHTHFRALKKKVGAGSALISS' A
#
# COMPACT_ATOMS: atom_id res chain seq x y z
N MET A 1 20.34 11.28 -9.64
CA MET A 1 19.61 10.00 -9.50
C MET A 1 18.12 10.29 -9.56
N PRO A 2 17.29 9.52 -10.28
CA PRO A 2 15.84 9.76 -10.28
C PRO A 2 15.27 9.54 -8.87
N ILE A 3 14.32 10.37 -8.47
CA ILE A 3 13.64 10.26 -7.18
C ILE A 3 12.81 8.98 -7.20
N GLN A 4 13.21 7.98 -6.42
CA GLN A 4 12.55 6.68 -6.36
C GLN A 4 11.61 6.65 -5.15
N ALA A 5 10.45 7.28 -5.25
CA ALA A 5 9.45 7.26 -4.19
C ALA A 5 8.45 6.09 -4.37
N ALA A 6 7.82 5.62 -3.31
CA ALA A 6 6.94 4.45 -3.33
C ALA A 6 5.72 4.61 -2.43
N THR A 7 4.66 3.85 -2.72
CA THR A 7 3.54 3.57 -1.81
C THR A 7 3.07 2.13 -2.03
N VAL A 8 2.37 1.54 -1.08
CA VAL A 8 1.80 0.18 -1.17
C VAL A 8 0.29 0.27 -0.98
N HIS A 9 -0.46 -0.18 -1.98
CA HIS A 9 -1.92 -0.29 -1.91
C HIS A 9 -2.36 -1.73 -1.63
N TRP A 10 -3.42 -1.87 -0.84
CA TRP A 10 -3.96 -3.13 -0.35
C TRP A 10 -5.28 -3.46 -1.08
N HIS A 11 -5.15 -4.10 -2.23
CA HIS A 11 -6.27 -4.29 -3.14
C HIS A 11 -7.31 -5.25 -2.57
N GLY A 12 -8.55 -4.76 -2.48
CA GLY A 12 -9.72 -5.50 -1.98
C GLY A 12 -9.97 -5.33 -0.48
N ILE A 13 -9.07 -4.67 0.27
CA ILE A 13 -9.24 -4.42 1.70
C ILE A 13 -9.99 -3.10 1.88
N LEU A 14 -11.06 -3.12 2.67
CA LEU A 14 -11.79 -1.91 3.05
C LEU A 14 -11.09 -1.22 4.21
N MET A 15 -10.56 -0.01 3.98
CA MET A 15 -9.87 0.78 5.01
C MET A 15 -10.85 1.54 5.93
N THR A 16 -11.73 0.81 6.62
CA THR A 16 -12.68 1.39 7.59
C THR A 16 -11.92 2.16 8.66
N ASN A 17 -12.25 3.44 8.86
CA ASN A 17 -11.61 4.35 9.83
C ASN A 17 -10.09 4.58 9.65
N ASN A 18 -9.45 4.04 8.60
CA ASN A 18 -8.00 4.09 8.39
C ASN A 18 -7.66 4.46 6.93
N PHE A 19 -8.43 5.36 6.30
CA PHE A 19 -8.31 5.66 4.87
C PHE A 19 -6.91 6.14 4.44
N TRP A 20 -6.13 6.74 5.34
CA TRP A 20 -4.73 7.16 5.09
C TRP A 20 -3.75 5.99 4.96
N MET A 21 -4.17 4.77 5.29
CA MET A 21 -3.39 3.54 5.13
C MET A 21 -3.64 2.83 3.79
N ASP A 22 -4.52 3.36 2.94
CA ASP A 22 -4.87 2.73 1.66
C ASP A 22 -3.72 2.73 0.65
N GLY A 23 -2.80 3.70 0.72
CA GLY A 23 -1.59 3.67 -0.09
C GLY A 23 -1.70 4.16 -1.53
N ALA A 24 -2.84 4.70 -1.95
CA ALA A 24 -2.93 5.42 -3.22
C ALA A 24 -2.22 6.80 -3.11
N ALA A 25 -1.11 6.95 -3.83
CA ALA A 25 -0.29 8.16 -3.78
C ALA A 25 -1.04 9.40 -4.28
N PHE A 26 -0.91 10.50 -3.55
CA PHE A 26 -1.61 11.78 -3.76
C PHE A 26 -3.14 11.73 -3.66
N ILE A 27 -3.71 10.60 -3.23
CA ILE A 27 -5.12 10.47 -2.87
C ILE A 27 -5.21 10.31 -1.36
N ASN A 28 -4.61 9.24 -0.82
CA ASN A 28 -4.70 8.88 0.59
C ASN A 28 -3.43 9.24 1.36
N GLN A 29 -2.29 9.35 0.68
CA GLN A 29 -1.02 9.70 1.31
C GLN A 29 -0.01 10.34 0.34
N CYS A 30 0.99 11.00 0.89
CA CYS A 30 2.19 11.37 0.15
C CYS A 30 3.06 10.13 -0.18
N PRO A 31 3.79 10.15 -1.31
CA PRO A 31 4.78 9.11 -1.62
C PRO A 31 5.88 9.05 -0.55
N ILE A 32 6.30 7.83 -0.20
CA ILE A 32 7.43 7.56 0.69
C ILE A 32 8.71 7.80 -0.11
N LEU A 33 9.47 8.83 0.23
CA LEU A 33 10.71 9.19 -0.47
C LEU A 33 11.87 8.24 -0.12
N PRO A 34 12.95 8.23 -0.91
CA PRO A 34 14.17 7.52 -0.53
C PRO A 34 14.61 7.88 0.88
N HIS A 35 15.01 6.85 1.65
CA HIS A 35 15.41 6.95 3.06
C HIS A 35 14.28 7.29 4.05
N GLN A 36 13.03 7.43 3.60
CA GLN A 36 11.89 7.47 4.50
C GLN A 36 11.36 6.07 4.77
N GLN A 37 10.77 5.91 5.95
CA GLN A 37 10.06 4.71 6.35
C GLN A 37 8.63 5.08 6.70
N PHE A 38 7.70 4.21 6.34
CA PHE A 38 6.30 4.36 6.68
C PHE A 38 5.72 2.99 7.00
N THR A 39 5.01 2.89 8.13
CA THR A 39 4.40 1.66 8.59
C THR A 39 2.90 1.72 8.32
N TYR A 40 2.42 0.82 7.48
CA TYR A 40 0.99 0.59 7.29
C TYR A 40 0.47 -0.25 8.45
N SER A 41 -0.51 0.27 9.19
CA SER A 41 -1.14 -0.41 10.32
C SER A 41 -2.65 -0.24 10.24
N TRP A 42 -3.35 -1.33 10.00
CA TRP A 42 -4.80 -1.40 9.90
C TRP A 42 -5.27 -2.80 10.29
N ASN A 43 -6.53 -2.93 10.69
CA ASN A 43 -7.11 -4.21 11.07
C ASN A 43 -7.80 -4.85 9.86
N ALA A 44 -7.53 -6.13 9.64
CA ALA A 44 -8.20 -6.90 8.62
C ALA A 44 -9.57 -7.36 9.12
N GLU A 45 -10.63 -6.66 8.70
CA GLU A 45 -12.00 -6.92 9.18
C GLU A 45 -12.71 -8.00 8.36
N ASN A 46 -12.35 -8.18 7.08
CA ASN A 46 -13.04 -9.08 6.17
C ASN A 46 -12.14 -10.25 5.77
N ALA A 47 -12.68 -11.47 5.83
CA ALA A 47 -12.01 -12.66 5.31
C ALA A 47 -12.05 -12.69 3.77
N GLY A 48 -10.96 -13.16 3.16
CA GLY A 48 -10.87 -13.23 1.70
C GLY A 48 -9.44 -13.35 1.19
N THR A 49 -9.32 -13.38 -0.14
CA THR A 49 -8.04 -13.34 -0.84
C THR A 49 -7.78 -11.91 -1.29
N PHE A 50 -6.74 -11.32 -0.73
CA PHE A 50 -6.32 -9.96 -1.05
C PHE A 50 -4.90 -9.97 -1.62
N TRP A 51 -4.50 -8.84 -2.19
CA TRP A 51 -3.16 -8.68 -2.73
C TRP A 51 -2.71 -7.23 -2.56
N TYR A 52 -1.41 -7.01 -2.55
CA TYR A 52 -0.85 -5.66 -2.45
C TYR A 52 0.05 -5.35 -3.65
N HIS A 53 0.10 -4.08 -4.01
CA HIS A 53 0.93 -3.61 -5.12
C HIS A 53 1.38 -2.15 -4.94
N THR A 54 2.42 -1.76 -5.66
CA THR A 54 2.82 -0.35 -5.70
C THR A 54 1.72 0.50 -6.35
N HIS A 55 1.37 1.62 -5.73
CA HIS A 55 0.40 2.59 -6.29
C HIS A 55 1.04 3.97 -6.54
N PHE A 56 2.25 3.96 -7.09
CA PHE A 56 2.99 5.15 -7.52
C PHE A 56 3.71 4.94 -8.85
N ARG A 57 3.35 5.75 -9.87
CA ARG A 57 3.81 5.60 -11.27
C ARG A 57 5.31 5.82 -11.46
N ALA A 58 6.02 6.44 -10.51
CA ALA A 58 7.45 6.73 -10.66
C ALA A 58 8.39 5.56 -10.35
N LEU A 59 7.87 4.44 -9.82
CA LEU A 59 8.68 3.24 -9.64
C LEU A 59 8.78 2.45 -10.95
N LYS A 60 10.01 2.37 -11.51
CA LYS A 60 10.37 1.34 -12.51
C LYS A 60 10.61 -0.04 -11.87
N LYS A 61 10.66 -0.11 -10.53
CA LYS A 61 10.75 -1.35 -9.74
C LYS A 61 9.38 -1.69 -9.14
N LYS A 62 8.79 -2.81 -9.56
CA LYS A 62 7.62 -3.38 -8.88
C LYS A 62 8.06 -3.77 -7.46
N VAL A 63 7.43 -3.20 -6.42
CA VAL A 63 7.43 -3.86 -5.11
C VAL A 63 6.71 -5.19 -5.32
N GLY A 64 7.30 -6.30 -4.85
CA GLY A 64 6.77 -7.65 -5.12
C GLY A 64 5.28 -7.73 -4.83
N ALA A 65 4.52 -8.26 -5.78
CA ALA A 65 3.10 -8.55 -5.57
C ALA A 65 3.00 -9.77 -4.66
N GLY A 66 2.47 -9.60 -3.46
CA GLY A 66 2.16 -10.70 -2.55
C GLY A 66 0.65 -10.86 -2.41
N SER A 67 0.21 -12.11 -2.25
CA SER A 67 -1.16 -12.43 -1.84
C SER A 67 -1.20 -12.55 -0.32
N ALA A 68 -2.21 -11.94 0.29
CA ALA A 68 -2.53 -12.13 1.70
C ALA A 68 -3.84 -12.90 1.79
N LEU A 69 -3.80 -14.07 2.41
CA LEU A 69 -4.99 -14.80 2.83
C LEU A 69 -5.31 -14.36 4.25
N ILE A 70 -6.47 -13.73 4.42
CA ILE A 70 -6.96 -13.31 5.73
C ILE A 70 -8.11 -14.27 6.07
N SER A 71 -7.87 -15.16 7.04
CA SER A 71 -8.88 -16.04 7.63
C SER A 71 -9.35 -15.44 8.95
N SER A 72 -10.67 -15.39 9.16
CA SER A 72 -11.33 -14.98 10.41
C SER A 72 -10.96 -15.89 11.59
#